data_AF-A0A8J2LUS9-F1
#
_entry.id   AF-A0A8J2LUS9-F1
#
_cell.length_a   1.000
_cell.length_b   1.000
_cell.length_c   1.000
_cell.angle_alpha   90.00
_cell.angle_beta   90.00
_cell.angle_gamma   90.00
#
_symmetry.space_group_name_H-M   'P 1'
#
loop_
_entity.id
_entity.type
_entity.pdbx_description
1 polymer ?
#
loop_
_entity_poly.entity_id
_entity_poly.type
_entity_poly.pdbx_seq_one_letter_code
_entity_poly.pdbx_strand_id
1 'polypeptide(L)'
;MLDTVFQEPFVSYYKSLLVRPGSFKNTLVFVSKTRKPIVLYALILFPLIGIFVELCFEDLEWATSNLHHLSMFAPFELVFVLILLRIQNWKIPEGTEYLIFAISFASLGILFYFHLERSEFDVSIHTHLCYIIIGVVVSTLFELAHLKSILAALTRCFFIIANGAYFFVAAELLHPVFPNDPESFDDHSEEMIKLVPVYFAWTMIFSLVVLFRVGSFQFRKFQKLRTDKSYHLFTDSAYACNERVSLLCK
;
A
#
# COMPACT_ATOMS: atom_id res chain seq x y z
N MET A 1 -0.42 8.74 15.40
CA MET A 1 -1.42 7.79 14.83
C MET A 1 -0.79 6.83 13.80
N LEU A 2 0.17 7.30 12.98
CA LEU A 2 0.97 6.47 12.04
C LEU A 2 1.85 5.38 12.70
N ASP A 3 2.13 5.52 14.00
CA ASP A 3 2.94 4.57 14.75
C ASP A 3 2.43 3.13 14.69
N THR A 4 1.12 2.89 14.61
CA THR A 4 0.53 1.56 14.81
C THR A 4 0.43 0.70 13.55
N VAL A 5 0.35 1.31 12.36
CA VAL A 5 0.17 0.57 11.09
C VAL A 5 1.46 -0.13 10.66
N PHE A 6 2.62 0.47 10.95
CA PHE A 6 3.93 -0.05 10.54
C PHE A 6 4.67 -0.84 11.64
N GLN A 7 4.16 -0.86 12.88
CA GLN A 7 4.87 -1.43 14.04
C GLN A 7 4.87 -2.96 14.09
N GLU A 8 3.75 -3.59 13.76
CA GLU A 8 3.60 -5.05 13.85
C GLU A 8 4.46 -5.85 12.83
N PRO A 9 4.60 -5.49 11.53
CA PRO A 9 5.33 -6.30 10.56
C PRO A 9 6.80 -6.46 10.92
N PHE A 10 7.48 -5.34 11.18
CA PHE A 10 8.91 -5.33 11.44
C PHE A 10 9.23 -5.98 12.78
N VAL A 11 8.46 -5.67 13.83
CA VAL A 11 8.66 -6.30 15.14
C VAL A 11 8.36 -7.80 15.06
N SER A 12 7.32 -8.23 14.35
CA SER A 12 7.02 -9.65 14.15
C SER A 12 8.11 -10.34 13.31
N TYR A 13 8.64 -9.68 12.29
CA TYR A 13 9.76 -10.17 11.49
C TYR A 13 11.00 -10.37 12.37
N TYR A 14 11.45 -9.34 13.09
CA TYR A 14 12.62 -9.46 13.96
C TYR A 14 12.41 -10.46 15.11
N LYS A 15 11.19 -10.55 15.68
CA LYS A 15 10.82 -11.59 16.65
C LYS A 15 10.92 -12.98 16.05
N SER A 16 10.50 -13.17 14.80
CA SER A 16 10.60 -14.47 14.14
C SER A 16 12.05 -14.90 13.95
N LEU A 17 12.97 -13.98 13.66
CA LEU A 17 14.40 -14.29 13.55
C LEU A 17 15.02 -14.75 14.87
N LEU A 18 14.55 -14.23 16.00
CA LEU A 18 15.07 -14.60 17.31
C LEU A 18 14.37 -15.82 17.90
N VAL A 19 13.04 -15.80 18.01
CA VAL A 19 12.29 -16.74 18.86
C VAL A 19 11.85 -18.00 18.10
N ARG A 20 11.33 -17.84 16.88
CA ARG A 20 10.80 -18.94 16.05
C ARG A 20 11.12 -18.70 14.57
N PRO A 21 12.31 -19.11 14.10
CA PRO A 21 12.69 -18.95 12.70
C PRO A 21 11.62 -19.52 11.76
N GLY A 22 11.23 -18.75 10.74
CA GLY A 22 10.22 -19.17 9.75
C GLY A 22 8.75 -19.00 10.16
N SER A 23 8.47 -18.46 11.36
CA SER A 23 7.11 -18.13 11.82
C SER A 23 6.55 -16.83 11.28
N PHE A 24 7.39 -15.97 10.68
CA PHE A 24 6.94 -14.73 10.07
C PHE A 24 6.12 -14.98 8.83
N LYS A 25 5.07 -14.16 8.69
CA LYS A 25 4.17 -14.17 7.56
C LYS A 25 3.68 -12.74 7.33
N ASN A 26 3.73 -12.31 6.08
CA ASN A 26 3.23 -11.03 5.64
C ASN A 26 1.70 -10.99 5.70
N THR A 27 1.18 -9.77 5.83
CA THR A 27 -0.24 -9.48 5.71
C THR A 27 -0.40 -8.14 4.99
N LEU A 28 -1.48 -7.97 4.21
CA LEU A 28 -1.77 -6.70 3.53
C LEU A 28 -2.01 -5.56 4.53
N VAL A 29 -2.74 -5.83 5.61
CA VAL A 29 -3.03 -4.87 6.68
C VAL A 29 -2.74 -5.50 8.03
N PHE A 30 -1.95 -4.81 8.83
CA PHE A 30 -1.66 -5.23 10.20
C PHE A 30 -2.72 -4.71 11.15
N VAL A 31 -3.39 -5.64 11.83
CA VAL A 31 -4.45 -5.33 12.77
C VAL A 31 -3.93 -5.67 14.14
N SER A 32 -3.79 -4.65 14.98
CA SER A 32 -3.40 -4.84 16.37
C SER A 32 -4.46 -5.67 17.09
N LYS A 33 -4.05 -6.77 17.75
CA LYS A 33 -4.96 -7.67 18.49
C LYS A 33 -5.76 -6.97 19.60
N THR A 34 -5.31 -5.82 20.08
CA THR A 34 -5.87 -5.13 21.25
C THR A 34 -6.61 -3.83 20.92
N ARG A 35 -6.67 -3.41 19.64
CA ARG A 35 -7.30 -2.15 19.24
C ARG A 35 -8.28 -2.33 18.09
N LYS A 36 -9.36 -1.54 18.12
CA LYS A 36 -10.31 -1.43 17.00
C LYS A 36 -9.54 -1.09 15.72
N PRO A 37 -9.87 -1.70 14.57
CA PRO A 37 -9.17 -1.47 13.31
C PRO A 37 -9.58 -0.12 12.69
N ILE A 38 -9.32 0.99 13.40
CA ILE A 38 -9.73 2.35 13.02
C ILE A 38 -9.25 2.71 11.61
N VAL A 39 -8.02 2.32 11.27
CA VAL A 39 -7.45 2.57 9.95
C VAL A 39 -8.21 1.83 8.86
N LEU A 40 -8.67 0.60 9.12
CA LEU A 40 -9.47 -0.15 8.16
C LEU A 40 -10.84 0.50 7.95
N TYR A 41 -11.49 0.96 9.03
CA TYR A 41 -12.74 1.71 8.90
C TYR A 41 -12.56 3.01 8.13
N ALA A 42 -11.45 3.72 8.33
CA ALA A 42 -11.13 4.91 7.55
C ALA A 42 -10.89 4.58 6.07
N LEU A 43 -10.20 3.48 5.77
CA LEU A 43 -9.94 3.01 4.40
C LEU A 43 -11.20 2.58 3.65
N ILE A 44 -12.25 2.18 4.36
CA ILE A 44 -13.59 1.91 3.79
C ILE A 44 -14.41 3.20 3.69
N LEU A 45 -14.34 4.07 4.70
CA LEU A 45 -15.20 5.25 4.75
C LEU A 45 -14.78 6.33 3.74
N PHE A 46 -13.48 6.58 3.55
CA PHE A 46 -13.01 7.66 2.68
C PHE A 46 -13.35 7.45 1.20
N PRO A 47 -13.13 6.28 0.58
CA PRO A 47 -13.52 6.10 -0.81
C PRO A 47 -15.04 6.07 -0.97
N LEU A 48 -15.80 5.55 0.00
CA LEU A 48 -17.27 5.70 0.00
C LEU A 48 -17.74 7.16 0.02
N ILE A 49 -17.05 8.04 0.76
CA ILE A 49 -17.34 9.49 0.72
C ILE A 49 -17.03 10.04 -0.68
N GLY A 50 -15.89 9.68 -1.27
CA GLY A 50 -15.53 10.11 -2.63
C GLY A 50 -16.58 9.68 -3.66
N ILE A 51 -16.99 8.41 -3.61
CA ILE A 51 -18.06 7.85 -4.43
C ILE A 51 -19.38 8.62 -4.23
N PHE A 52 -19.75 8.91 -2.98
CA PHE A 52 -20.98 9.63 -2.67
C PHE A 52 -20.95 11.07 -3.20
N VAL A 53 -19.81 11.77 -3.07
CA VAL A 53 -19.62 13.11 -3.62
C VAL A 53 -19.77 13.08 -5.14
N GLU A 54 -19.14 12.14 -5.83
CA GLU A 54 -19.25 11.98 -7.28
C GLU A 54 -20.70 11.76 -7.74
N LEU A 55 -21.47 10.98 -6.97
CA LEU A 55 -22.88 10.67 -7.27
C LEU A 55 -23.85 11.83 -6.98
N CYS A 56 -23.50 12.75 -6.09
CA CYS A 56 -24.41 13.80 -5.62
C CYS A 56 -24.22 15.15 -6.31
N PHE A 57 -23.07 15.42 -6.93
CA PHE A 57 -22.70 16.77 -7.37
C PHE A 57 -22.65 16.97 -8.90
N GLU A 58 -23.04 16.01 -9.74
CA GLU A 58 -22.96 16.16 -11.21
C GLU A 58 -24.22 15.81 -12.02
N ASP A 59 -24.41 16.56 -13.12
CA ASP A 59 -25.52 16.43 -14.07
C ASP A 59 -25.38 15.20 -14.98
N LEU A 60 -26.52 14.62 -15.41
CA LEU A 60 -26.64 13.34 -16.13
C LEU A 60 -25.82 13.20 -17.44
N GLU A 61 -25.34 14.30 -18.02
CA GLU A 61 -24.57 14.33 -19.28
C GLU A 61 -23.13 13.79 -19.16
N TRP A 62 -22.61 13.61 -17.92
CA TRP A 62 -21.23 13.17 -17.64
C TRP A 62 -21.10 11.73 -17.11
N ALA A 63 -22.18 10.94 -17.21
CA ALA A 63 -22.29 9.62 -16.59
C ALA A 63 -21.12 8.65 -16.88
N THR A 64 -20.45 8.76 -18.03
CA THR A 64 -19.32 7.88 -18.39
C THR A 64 -18.02 8.19 -17.63
N SER A 65 -17.70 9.46 -17.40
CA SER A 65 -16.51 9.85 -16.63
C SER A 65 -16.65 9.41 -15.18
N ASN A 66 -17.84 9.61 -14.62
CA ASN A 66 -18.13 9.30 -13.22
C ASN A 66 -18.16 7.79 -12.99
N LEU A 67 -18.64 7.02 -13.99
CA LEU A 67 -18.54 5.57 -13.97
C LEU A 67 -17.09 5.10 -14.03
N HIS A 68 -16.19 5.79 -14.74
CA HIS A 68 -14.77 5.49 -14.71
C HIS A 68 -14.21 5.70 -13.30
N HIS A 69 -14.39 6.88 -12.71
CA HIS A 69 -13.92 7.18 -11.35
C HIS A 69 -14.51 6.23 -10.31
N LEU A 70 -15.81 5.99 -10.33
CA LEU A 70 -16.48 5.01 -9.46
C LEU A 70 -15.83 3.62 -9.58
N SER A 71 -15.60 3.18 -10.82
CA SER A 71 -15.01 1.87 -11.11
C SER A 71 -13.52 1.79 -10.73
N MET A 72 -12.81 2.91 -10.66
CA MET A 72 -11.44 2.97 -10.16
C MET A 72 -11.37 2.71 -8.64
N PHE A 73 -12.36 3.17 -7.86
CA PHE A 73 -12.35 3.02 -6.40
C PHE A 73 -13.05 1.75 -5.90
N ALA A 74 -14.14 1.34 -6.53
CA ALA A 74 -15.01 0.26 -6.05
C ALA A 74 -14.31 -1.10 -5.79
N PRO A 75 -13.36 -1.58 -6.62
CA PRO A 75 -12.67 -2.84 -6.36
C PRO A 75 -11.86 -2.84 -5.05
N PHE A 76 -11.32 -1.68 -4.66
CA PHE A 76 -10.53 -1.55 -3.43
C PHE A 76 -11.38 -1.69 -2.16
N GLU A 77 -12.65 -1.28 -2.20
CA GLU A 77 -13.60 -1.50 -1.11
C GLU A 77 -13.74 -3.00 -0.78
N LEU A 78 -13.81 -3.85 -1.81
CA LEU A 78 -13.91 -5.29 -1.63
C LEU A 78 -12.68 -5.86 -0.89
N VAL A 79 -11.48 -5.34 -1.17
CA VAL A 79 -10.25 -5.74 -0.46
C VAL A 79 -10.38 -5.45 1.03
N PHE A 80 -10.85 -4.26 1.40
CA PHE A 80 -10.97 -3.86 2.81
C PHE A 80 -12.06 -4.64 3.55
N VAL A 81 -13.18 -4.95 2.88
CA VAL A 81 -14.22 -5.85 3.41
C VAL A 81 -13.64 -7.24 3.67
N LEU A 82 -12.88 -7.82 2.75
CA LEU A 82 -12.25 -9.14 2.95
C LEU A 82 -11.27 -9.15 4.12
N ILE A 83 -10.49 -8.07 4.28
CA ILE A 83 -9.60 -7.89 5.44
C ILE A 83 -10.43 -7.83 6.74
N LEU A 84 -11.56 -7.10 6.74
CA LEU A 84 -12.44 -7.01 7.90
C LEU A 84 -13.03 -8.37 8.30
N LEU A 85 -13.53 -9.12 7.33
CA LEU A 85 -14.06 -10.47 7.55
C LEU A 85 -12.98 -11.41 8.12
N ARG A 86 -11.74 -11.30 7.63
CA ARG A 86 -10.62 -12.07 8.17
C ARG A 86 -10.31 -11.71 9.62
N ILE A 87 -10.35 -10.44 10.00
CA ILE A 87 -10.19 -10.00 11.40
C ILE A 87 -11.29 -10.59 12.29
N GLN A 88 -12.50 -10.72 11.75
CA GLN A 88 -13.63 -11.35 12.41
C GLN A 88 -13.56 -12.90 12.42
N ASN A 89 -12.43 -13.48 12.01
CA ASN A 89 -12.16 -14.93 11.97
C ASN A 89 -13.06 -15.71 10.99
N TRP A 90 -13.53 -15.07 9.92
CA TRP A 90 -14.20 -15.78 8.84
C TRP A 90 -13.22 -16.71 8.11
N LYS A 91 -13.70 -17.90 7.71
CA LYS A 91 -12.91 -18.90 7.00
C LYS A 91 -12.75 -18.53 5.53
N ILE A 92 -11.84 -17.60 5.24
CA ILE A 92 -11.47 -17.18 3.88
C ILE A 92 -10.16 -17.89 3.52
N PRO A 93 -10.01 -18.43 2.29
CA PRO A 93 -8.76 -19.00 1.84
C PRO A 93 -7.59 -18.03 2.02
N GLU A 94 -6.43 -18.58 2.35
CA GLU A 94 -5.22 -17.79 2.54
C GLU A 94 -4.80 -17.12 1.23
N GLY A 95 -4.45 -15.83 1.30
CA GLY A 95 -4.00 -15.09 0.13
C GLY A 95 -5.12 -14.53 -0.77
N THR A 96 -6.40 -14.80 -0.48
CA THR A 96 -7.52 -14.21 -1.24
C THR A 96 -7.44 -12.69 -1.28
N GLU A 97 -7.08 -12.05 -0.18
CA GLU A 97 -6.92 -10.59 -0.10
C GLU A 97 -5.83 -10.08 -1.03
N TYR A 98 -4.73 -10.81 -1.21
CA TYR A 98 -3.64 -10.46 -2.12
C TYR A 98 -4.09 -10.56 -3.58
N LEU A 99 -4.82 -11.63 -3.91
CA LEU A 99 -5.34 -11.82 -5.26
C LEU A 99 -6.34 -10.72 -5.63
N ILE A 100 -7.29 -10.42 -4.75
CA ILE A 100 -8.28 -9.36 -4.99
C ILE A 100 -7.61 -7.99 -5.04
N PHE A 101 -6.58 -7.74 -4.22
CA PHE A 101 -5.79 -6.51 -4.28
C PHE A 101 -5.05 -6.36 -5.62
N ALA A 102 -4.43 -7.44 -6.11
CA ALA A 102 -3.78 -7.44 -7.43
C ALA A 102 -4.79 -7.21 -8.57
N ILE A 103 -5.97 -7.85 -8.51
CA ILE A 103 -7.05 -7.65 -9.50
C ILE A 103 -7.57 -6.20 -9.45
N SER A 104 -7.69 -5.62 -8.26
CA SER A 104 -8.13 -4.22 -8.08
C SER A 104 -7.17 -3.26 -8.75
N PHE A 105 -5.86 -3.40 -8.52
CA PHE A 105 -4.84 -2.60 -9.20
C PHE A 105 -4.77 -2.89 -10.70
N ALA A 106 -4.93 -4.13 -11.14
CA ALA A 106 -4.97 -4.44 -12.58
C ALA A 106 -6.16 -3.76 -13.28
N SER A 107 -7.33 -3.77 -12.63
CA SER A 107 -8.53 -3.09 -13.12
C SER A 107 -8.33 -1.57 -13.15
N LEU A 108 -7.72 -1.01 -12.10
CA LEU A 108 -7.33 0.41 -12.04
C LEU A 108 -6.40 0.79 -13.20
N GLY A 109 -5.40 -0.05 -13.50
CA GLY A 109 -4.47 0.19 -14.61
C GLY A 109 -5.16 0.16 -15.98
N ILE A 110 -6.09 -0.78 -16.19
CA ILE A 110 -6.90 -0.83 -17.42
C ILE A 110 -7.76 0.43 -17.54
N LEU A 111 -8.41 0.85 -16.45
CA LEU A 111 -9.24 2.05 -16.45
C LEU A 111 -8.39 3.30 -16.74
N PHE A 112 -7.21 3.46 -16.13
CA PHE A 112 -6.32 4.59 -16.44
C PHE A 112 -5.87 4.59 -17.90
N TYR A 113 -5.54 3.43 -18.46
CA TYR A 113 -5.15 3.33 -19.86
C TYR A 113 -6.26 3.77 -20.82
N PHE A 114 -7.53 3.53 -20.48
CA PHE A 114 -8.68 3.95 -21.30
C PHE A 114 -9.31 5.28 -20.84
N HIS A 115 -8.80 5.88 -19.77
CA HIS A 115 -9.21 7.20 -19.26
C HIS A 115 -8.36 8.33 -19.85
N LEU A 116 -7.29 8.00 -20.60
CA LEU A 116 -6.38 8.96 -21.24
C LEU A 116 -7.10 10.03 -22.06
N GLU A 117 -6.78 11.29 -21.79
CA GLU A 117 -7.10 12.41 -22.66
C GLU A 117 -6.05 12.53 -23.78
N ARG A 118 -6.32 13.38 -24.78
CA ARG A 118 -5.62 13.34 -26.07
C ARG A 118 -4.30 14.10 -26.12
N SER A 119 -3.88 14.82 -25.08
CA SER A 119 -2.61 15.56 -25.12
C SER A 119 -1.43 14.61 -24.88
N GLU A 120 -0.30 14.86 -25.56
CA GLU A 120 0.93 14.06 -25.37
C GLU A 120 1.44 14.14 -23.92
N PHE A 121 1.19 15.27 -23.26
CA PHE A 121 1.50 15.48 -21.85
C PHE A 121 0.68 14.55 -20.94
N ASP A 122 -0.63 14.50 -21.13
CA ASP A 122 -1.52 13.67 -20.33
C ASP A 122 -1.22 12.17 -20.51
N VAL A 123 -1.00 11.75 -21.76
CA VAL A 123 -0.57 10.39 -22.09
C VAL A 123 0.74 10.04 -21.40
N SER A 124 1.71 10.95 -21.37
CA SER A 124 2.99 10.73 -20.69
C SER A 124 2.79 10.51 -19.19
N ILE A 125 2.02 11.37 -18.51
CA ILE A 125 1.76 11.26 -17.05
C ILE A 125 1.08 9.92 -16.73
N HIS A 126 0.00 9.60 -17.43
CA HIS A 126 -0.76 8.40 -17.18
C HIS A 126 -0.03 7.11 -17.55
N THR A 127 0.85 7.14 -18.56
CA THR A 127 1.72 6.01 -18.89
C THR A 127 2.63 5.66 -17.70
N HIS A 128 3.19 6.66 -17.04
CA HIS A 128 4.02 6.46 -15.86
C HIS A 128 3.21 5.93 -14.66
N LEU A 129 1.97 6.40 -14.46
CA LEU A 129 1.03 5.80 -13.49
C LEU A 129 0.81 4.31 -13.79
N CYS A 130 0.57 3.94 -15.05
CA CYS A 130 0.39 2.56 -15.46
C CYS A 130 1.61 1.69 -15.14
N TYR A 131 2.85 2.19 -15.34
CA TYR A 131 4.07 1.47 -14.96
C TYR A 131 4.16 1.18 -13.46
N ILE A 132 3.81 2.15 -12.61
CA ILE A 132 3.81 1.93 -11.15
C ILE A 132 2.72 0.92 -10.77
N ILE A 133 1.53 1.02 -11.36
CA ILE A 133 0.43 0.08 -11.13
C ILE A 133 0.84 -1.36 -11.49
N ILE A 134 1.50 -1.55 -12.64
CA ILE A 134 2.07 -2.87 -13.01
C ILE A 134 3.06 -3.33 -11.93
N GLY A 135 3.93 -2.45 -11.45
CA GLY A 135 4.83 -2.73 -10.33
C GLY A 135 4.09 -3.17 -9.06
N VAL A 136 2.97 -2.53 -8.71
CA VAL A 136 2.10 -2.93 -7.59
C VAL A 136 1.52 -4.32 -7.80
N VAL A 137 0.97 -4.61 -8.99
CA VAL A 137 0.39 -5.92 -9.30
C VAL A 137 1.44 -7.02 -9.21
N VAL A 138 2.58 -6.85 -9.88
CA VAL A 138 3.67 -7.84 -9.92
C VAL A 138 4.23 -8.07 -8.52
N SER A 139 4.50 -7.01 -7.75
CA SER A 139 5.02 -7.13 -6.39
C SER A 139 4.02 -7.76 -5.42
N THR A 140 2.72 -7.50 -5.59
CA THR A 140 1.66 -8.15 -4.80
C THR A 140 1.57 -9.65 -5.09
N LEU A 141 1.61 -10.05 -6.37
CA LEU A 141 1.60 -11.46 -6.76
C LEU A 141 2.89 -12.18 -6.33
N PHE A 142 4.03 -11.48 -6.39
CA PHE A 142 5.29 -11.98 -5.85
C PHE A 142 5.22 -12.19 -4.34
N GLU A 143 4.62 -11.28 -3.58
CA GLU A 143 4.40 -11.47 -2.15
C GLU A 143 3.43 -12.61 -1.84
N LEU A 144 2.38 -12.80 -2.65
CA LEU A 144 1.49 -13.95 -2.54
C LEU A 144 2.23 -15.28 -2.73
N ALA A 145 3.17 -15.35 -3.69
CA ALA A 145 4.02 -16.52 -3.87
C ALA A 145 5.06 -16.70 -2.73
N HIS A 146 5.41 -15.61 -2.04
CA HIS A 146 6.46 -15.58 -1.02
C HIS A 146 6.01 -14.91 0.28
N LEU A 147 4.90 -15.39 0.87
CA LEU A 147 4.29 -14.80 2.07
C LEU A 147 5.21 -14.71 3.30
N LYS A 148 6.35 -15.40 3.32
CA LYS A 148 7.34 -15.34 4.41
C LYS A 148 8.51 -14.40 4.13
N SER A 149 8.57 -13.80 2.94
CA SER A 149 9.64 -12.90 2.53
C SER A 149 9.31 -11.46 2.90
N ILE A 150 10.02 -10.89 3.88
CA ILE A 150 9.88 -9.47 4.20
C ILE A 150 10.24 -8.59 2.98
N LEU A 151 11.17 -9.04 2.15
CA LEU A 151 11.58 -8.29 0.97
C LEU A 151 10.43 -8.18 -0.03
N ALA A 152 9.65 -9.24 -0.22
CA ALA A 152 8.47 -9.20 -1.08
C ALA A 152 7.44 -8.16 -0.58
N ALA A 153 7.21 -8.10 0.74
CA ALA A 153 6.35 -7.08 1.33
C ALA A 153 6.91 -5.65 1.20
N LEU A 154 8.22 -5.48 1.36
CA LEU A 154 8.87 -4.18 1.16
C LEU A 154 8.77 -3.71 -0.30
N THR A 155 8.90 -4.62 -1.26
CA THR A 155 8.73 -4.31 -2.69
C THR A 155 7.30 -3.86 -3.00
N ARG A 156 6.27 -4.55 -2.47
CA ARG A 156 4.88 -4.07 -2.61
C ARG A 156 4.69 -2.71 -1.97
N CYS A 157 5.16 -2.51 -0.74
CA CYS A 157 5.06 -1.23 -0.04
C CYS A 157 5.74 -0.11 -0.81
N PHE A 158 6.90 -0.36 -1.43
CA PHE A 158 7.60 0.60 -2.28
C PHE A 158 6.72 1.09 -3.43
N PHE A 159 6.14 0.17 -4.22
CA PHE A 159 5.30 0.55 -5.35
C PHE A 159 3.98 1.21 -4.93
N ILE A 160 3.40 0.83 -3.78
CA ILE A 160 2.20 1.50 -3.23
C ILE A 160 2.51 2.95 -2.83
N ILE A 161 3.64 3.19 -2.16
CA ILE A 161 4.08 4.54 -1.79
C ILE A 161 4.35 5.36 -3.06
N ALA A 162 5.04 4.77 -4.03
CA ALA A 162 5.31 5.42 -5.32
C ALA A 162 4.02 5.76 -6.05
N ASN A 163 3.02 4.87 -6.05
CA ASN A 163 1.75 5.10 -6.71
C ASN A 163 1.02 6.29 -6.10
N GLY A 164 0.89 6.33 -4.77
CA GLY A 164 0.23 7.43 -4.08
C GLY A 164 0.99 8.75 -4.25
N ALA A 165 2.32 8.74 -4.09
CA ALA A 165 3.13 9.95 -4.23
C ALA A 165 3.09 10.50 -5.66
N TYR A 166 3.19 9.62 -6.67
CA TYR A 166 3.14 10.04 -8.06
C TYR A 166 1.74 10.52 -8.45
N PHE A 167 0.69 9.93 -7.89
CA PHE A 167 -0.68 10.41 -8.10
C PHE A 167 -0.87 11.85 -7.63
N PHE A 168 -0.29 12.24 -6.49
CA PHE A 168 -0.31 13.66 -6.05
C PHE A 168 0.49 14.57 -7.00
N VAL A 169 1.64 14.11 -7.50
CA VAL A 169 2.44 14.86 -8.47
C VAL A 169 1.67 15.01 -9.79
N ALA A 170 1.05 13.95 -10.28
CA ALA A 170 0.22 13.94 -11.48
C ALA A 170 -0.97 14.90 -11.34
N ALA A 171 -1.65 14.89 -10.20
CA ALA A 171 -2.75 15.80 -9.91
C ALA A 171 -2.29 17.26 -9.94
N GLU A 172 -1.13 17.59 -9.35
CA GLU A 172 -0.60 18.96 -9.40
C GLU A 172 -0.16 19.37 -10.83
N LEU A 173 0.39 18.43 -11.61
CA LEU A 173 0.80 18.69 -12.99
C LEU A 173 -0.38 18.92 -13.93
N LEU A 174 -1.51 18.22 -13.73
CA LEU A 174 -2.72 18.34 -14.55
C LEU A 174 -3.66 19.46 -14.05
N HIS A 175 -3.69 19.67 -12.73
CA HIS A 175 -4.57 20.62 -12.06
C HIS A 175 -3.77 21.40 -11.00
N PRO A 176 -2.97 22.38 -11.41
CA PRO A 176 -2.16 23.16 -10.48
C PRO A 176 -3.05 23.87 -9.47
N VAL A 177 -2.97 23.44 -8.20
CA VAL A 177 -3.73 24.03 -7.09
C VAL A 177 -2.96 25.20 -6.50
N PHE A 178 -1.62 25.19 -6.61
CA PHE A 178 -0.77 26.29 -6.18
C PHE A 178 -0.51 27.25 -7.35
N PRO A 179 -1.05 28.49 -7.30
CA PRO A 179 -0.93 29.43 -8.40
C PRO A 179 0.47 30.03 -8.43
N ASN A 180 1.40 29.38 -9.12
CA ASN A 180 2.59 30.05 -9.64
C ASN A 180 2.36 30.17 -11.14
N ASP A 181 2.13 31.39 -11.61
CA ASP A 181 1.77 31.81 -12.98
C ASP A 181 0.99 30.79 -13.84
N PRO A 182 -0.31 31.03 -14.14
CA PRO A 182 -1.12 30.16 -14.99
C PRO A 182 -0.59 29.99 -16.43
N GLU A 183 0.42 30.77 -16.84
CA GLU A 183 1.12 30.62 -18.12
C GLU A 183 2.33 29.66 -18.06
N SER A 184 2.70 29.13 -16.89
CA SER A 184 3.95 28.37 -16.72
C SER A 184 3.84 26.87 -17.03
N PHE A 185 2.64 26.29 -17.01
CA PHE A 185 2.39 24.89 -17.34
C PHE A 185 1.59 24.79 -18.64
N ASP A 186 2.25 25.11 -19.75
CA ASP A 186 1.75 24.83 -21.08
C ASP A 186 1.87 23.31 -21.33
N ASP A 187 0.74 22.61 -21.38
CA ASP A 187 0.63 21.18 -21.65
C ASP A 187 1.03 20.80 -23.09
N HIS A 188 1.23 21.80 -23.95
CA HIS A 188 1.83 21.65 -25.27
C HIS A 188 3.33 21.97 -25.30
N SER A 189 3.92 22.40 -24.19
CA SER A 189 5.36 22.66 -24.15
C SER A 189 6.14 21.34 -24.15
N GLU A 190 7.03 21.19 -25.12
CA GLU A 190 7.95 20.04 -25.17
C GLU A 190 8.81 19.93 -23.90
N GLU A 191 9.06 21.07 -23.22
CA GLU A 191 9.83 21.11 -21.99
C GLU A 191 9.09 20.40 -20.84
N MET A 192 7.78 20.64 -20.67
CA MET A 192 7.01 19.98 -19.61
C MET A 192 6.88 18.48 -19.85
N ILE A 193 6.68 18.05 -21.10
CA ILE A 193 6.65 16.62 -21.46
C ILE A 193 7.97 15.93 -21.08
N LYS A 194 9.11 16.59 -21.31
CA LYS A 194 10.45 16.07 -20.96
C LYS A 194 10.69 16.04 -19.44
N LEU A 195 9.97 16.84 -18.64
CA LEU A 195 10.08 16.86 -17.18
C LEU A 195 9.26 15.76 -16.50
N VAL A 196 8.18 15.26 -17.11
CA VAL A 196 7.37 14.14 -16.56
C VAL A 196 8.22 12.94 -16.08
N PRO A 197 9.13 12.37 -16.90
CA PRO A 197 9.98 11.26 -16.45
C PRO A 197 10.97 11.66 -15.34
N VAL A 198 11.36 12.93 -15.24
CA VAL A 198 12.22 13.44 -14.16
C VAL A 198 11.45 13.42 -12.83
N TYR A 199 10.22 13.95 -12.81
CA TYR A 199 9.34 13.89 -11.64
C TYR A 199 9.03 12.46 -11.22
N PHE A 200 8.81 11.58 -12.20
CA PHE A 200 8.65 10.16 -11.96
C PHE A 200 9.87 9.55 -11.26
N ALA A 201 11.08 9.78 -11.78
CA ALA A 201 12.31 9.26 -11.19
C ALA A 201 12.53 9.78 -9.75
N TRP A 202 12.28 11.06 -9.50
CA TRP A 202 12.33 11.64 -8.16
C TRP A 202 11.31 11.02 -7.22
N THR A 203 10.12 10.69 -7.71
CA THR A 203 9.10 10.01 -6.92
C THR A 203 9.52 8.60 -6.52
N MET A 204 10.22 7.87 -7.40
CA MET A 204 10.80 6.57 -7.07
C MET A 204 11.87 6.68 -5.99
N ILE A 205 12.76 7.68 -6.08
CA ILE A 205 13.78 7.95 -5.06
C ILE A 205 13.13 8.33 -3.72
N PHE A 206 12.14 9.23 -3.74
CA PHE A 206 11.39 9.64 -2.56
C PHE A 206 10.75 8.45 -1.86
N SER A 207 10.10 7.57 -2.62
CA SER A 207 9.44 6.38 -2.10
C SER A 207 10.42 5.41 -1.43
N LEU A 208 11.62 5.25 -2.01
CA LEU A 208 12.69 4.46 -1.41
C LEU A 208 13.19 5.07 -0.09
N VAL A 209 13.36 6.40 -0.04
CA VAL A 209 13.78 7.12 1.16
C VAL A 209 12.73 6.98 2.26
N VAL A 210 11.44 7.14 1.95
CA VAL A 210 10.35 6.94 2.90
C VAL A 210 10.39 5.53 3.48
N LEU A 211 10.50 4.51 2.62
CA LEU A 211 10.56 3.12 3.05
C LEU A 211 11.79 2.84 3.94
N PHE A 212 12.95 3.38 3.57
CA PHE A 212 14.18 3.27 4.37
C PHE A 212 14.04 3.94 5.74
N ARG A 213 13.42 5.12 5.80
CA ARG A 213 13.18 5.85 7.06
C ARG A 213 12.24 5.07 7.97
N VAL A 214 11.15 4.53 7.43
CA VAL A 214 10.20 3.70 8.20
C VAL A 214 10.91 2.45 8.72
N GLY A 215 11.63 1.71 7.87
CA GLY A 215 12.38 0.52 8.27
C GLY A 215 13.43 0.81 9.35
N SER A 216 14.19 1.90 9.18
CA SER A 216 15.21 2.35 10.15
C SER A 216 14.60 2.70 11.51
N PHE A 217 13.45 3.39 11.51
CA PHE A 217 12.73 3.72 12.73
C PHE A 217 12.26 2.47 13.47
N GLN A 218 11.68 1.50 12.74
CA GLN A 218 11.22 0.24 13.34
C GLN A 218 12.38 -0.59 13.89
N PHE A 219 13.51 -0.64 13.18
CA PHE A 219 14.71 -1.33 13.64
C PHE A 219 15.25 -0.74 14.95
N ARG A 220 15.36 0.59 15.06
CA ARG A 220 15.78 1.26 16.31
C ARG A 220 14.85 0.94 17.47
N LYS A 221 13.53 0.93 17.22
CA LYS A 221 12.53 0.57 18.24
C LYS A 221 12.71 -0.89 18.69
N PHE A 222 12.92 -1.81 17.75
CA PHE A 222 13.21 -3.20 18.06
C PHE A 222 14.50 -3.37 18.88
N GLN A 223 15.58 -2.65 18.54
CA GLN A 223 16.81 -2.68 19.32
C GLN A 223 16.57 -2.25 20.78
N LYS A 224 15.79 -1.19 21.00
CA LYS A 224 15.44 -0.72 22.35
C LYS A 224 14.64 -1.76 23.14
N LEU A 225 13.69 -2.45 22.48
CA LEU A 225 12.93 -3.54 23.10
C LEU A 225 13.82 -4.74 23.46
N ARG A 226 14.80 -5.06 22.62
CA ARG A 226 15.76 -6.15 22.86
C ARG A 226 16.65 -5.90 24.07
N THR A 227 17.05 -4.65 24.30
CA THR A 227 17.93 -4.28 25.44
C THR A 227 17.20 -4.18 26.78
N ASP A 228 15.86 -4.21 26.78
CA ASP A 228 15.07 -4.23 28.01
C ASP A 228 15.12 -5.62 28.68
N LYS A 229 15.51 -5.69 29.96
CA LYS A 229 15.65 -6.95 30.73
C LYS A 229 14.38 -7.83 30.68
N SER A 230 13.23 -7.22 30.50
CA SER A 230 11.93 -7.89 30.38
C SER A 230 11.85 -8.83 29.18
N TYR A 231 12.58 -8.53 28.10
CA TYR A 231 12.60 -9.34 26.88
C TYR A 231 13.36 -10.66 27.05
N HIS A 232 14.45 -10.65 27.82
CA HIS A 232 15.23 -11.83 28.15
C HIS A 232 14.43 -12.84 28.98
N LEU A 233 13.69 -12.37 29.98
CA LEU A 233 12.77 -13.21 30.77
C LEU A 233 11.68 -13.88 29.91
N PHE A 234 11.16 -13.17 28.91
CA PHE A 234 10.15 -13.72 28.00
C PHE A 234 10.75 -14.73 27.00
N THR A 235 11.95 -14.46 26.46
CA THR A 235 12.63 -15.42 25.57
C THR A 235 13.01 -16.69 26.31
N ASP A 236 13.55 -16.58 27.52
CA ASP A 236 14.00 -17.74 28.31
C ASP A 236 12.82 -18.64 28.69
N SER A 237 11.67 -18.04 29.04
CA SER A 237 10.41 -18.76 29.27
C SER A 237 9.88 -19.45 28.00
N ALA A 238 9.95 -18.78 26.83
CA ALA A 238 9.48 -19.33 25.57
C ALA A 238 10.37 -20.49 25.06
N TYR A 239 11.69 -20.42 25.23
CA TYR A 239 12.61 -21.52 24.92
C TYR A 239 12.37 -22.71 25.86
N ALA A 240 12.24 -22.48 27.16
CA ALA A 240 11.93 -23.53 28.14
C ALA A 240 10.59 -24.23 27.89
N CYS A 241 9.58 -23.50 27.39
CA CYS A 241 8.30 -24.08 26.98
C CYS A 241 8.43 -24.94 25.72
N ASN A 242 9.21 -24.49 24.73
CA ASN A 242 9.40 -25.22 23.47
C ASN A 242 10.18 -26.53 23.66
N GLU A 243 11.14 -26.55 24.59
CA GLU A 243 11.89 -27.75 24.96
C GLU A 243 11.02 -28.78 25.69
N ARG A 244 10.08 -28.35 26.54
CA ARG A 244 9.09 -29.26 27.16
C ARG A 244 8.11 -29.85 26.16
N VAL A 245 7.66 -29.07 25.18
CA VAL A 245 6.73 -29.55 24.15
C VAL A 245 7.42 -30.52 23.18
N SER A 246 8.69 -30.30 22.84
CA SER A 246 9.45 -31.24 21.99
C SER A 246 9.77 -32.56 22.69
N LEU A 247 9.94 -32.54 24.02
CA LEU A 247 10.09 -33.74 24.84
C LEU A 247 8.77 -34.53 25.01
N LEU A 248 7.61 -33.87 24.97
CA LEU A 248 6.29 -34.51 25.05
C LEU A 248 5.80 -35.09 23.71
N CYS A 249 6.44 -34.73 22.58
CA CYS A 249 6.12 -35.23 21.25
C CYS A 249 7.07 -36.35 20.76
N LYS A 250 7.91 -36.90 21.63
CA LYS A 250 8.69 -38.12 21.41
C LYS A 250 8.08 -39.28 22.18
#